data_AF-A0A7J6VPL5-F1
#
_entry.id   AF-A0A7J6VPL5-F1
#
_cell.length_a   1.000
_cell.length_b   1.000
_cell.length_c   1.000
_cell.angle_alpha   90.00
_cell.angle_beta   90.00
_cell.angle_gamma   90.00
#
_symmetry.space_group_name_H-M   'P 1'
#
loop_
_entity.id
_entity.type
_entity.pdbx_description
1 polymer ?
#
loop_
_entity_poly.entity_id
_entity_poly.type
_entity_poly.pdbx_seq_one_letter_code
_entity_poly.pdbx_strand_id
1 'polypeptide(L)'
;MLKKFLSNPLVTFVGVGIDEIVEKFEKETNFKFAKTMDLRKLAGQALRKNALWNYSLEGLADLVLGYHMVVEKPKKIKWIDGNKRSQGNRANIDRQSSSKRSLSS
;
A
#
# COMPACT_ATOMS: atom_id res chain seq x y z
N MET A 1 -2.13 -17.40 -1.65
CA MET A 1 -2.41 -16.78 -2.97
C MET A 1 -1.77 -15.39 -3.07
N LEU A 2 -2.10 -14.42 -2.20
CA LEU A 2 -1.52 -13.06 -2.26
C LEU A 2 -0.02 -12.96 -1.90
N LYS A 3 0.44 -13.57 -0.79
CA LYS A 3 1.87 -13.52 -0.40
C LYS A 3 2.81 -14.00 -1.52
N LYS A 4 2.45 -15.11 -2.18
CA LYS A 4 3.20 -15.66 -3.33
C LYS A 4 3.22 -14.71 -4.54
N PHE A 5 2.13 -13.99 -4.78
CA PHE A 5 2.04 -13.01 -5.86
C PHE A 5 2.93 -11.80 -5.62
N LEU A 6 2.88 -11.24 -4.40
CA LEU A 6 3.72 -10.10 -4.01
C LEU A 6 5.21 -10.45 -4.03
N SER A 7 5.57 -11.66 -3.60
CA SER A 7 6.95 -12.14 -3.60
C SER A 7 7.39 -12.80 -4.92
N ASN A 8 6.63 -12.68 -6.01
CA ASN A 8 7.01 -13.27 -7.29
C ASN A 8 8.01 -12.35 -8.02
N PRO A 9 9.27 -12.77 -8.25
CA PRO A 9 10.26 -11.92 -8.93
C PRO A 9 9.95 -11.65 -10.41
N LEU A 10 9.04 -12.43 -11.01
CA LEU A 10 8.57 -12.24 -12.38
C LEU A 10 7.51 -11.13 -12.50
N VAL A 11 6.98 -10.63 -11.38
CA VAL A 11 5.97 -9.56 -11.34
C VAL A 11 6.63 -8.27 -10.88
N THR A 12 6.45 -7.19 -11.65
CA THR A 12 6.90 -5.84 -11.25
C THR A 12 5.69 -5.01 -10.86
N PHE A 13 5.66 -4.54 -9.62
CA PHE A 13 4.63 -3.64 -9.14
C PHE A 13 5.02 -2.20 -9.47
N VAL A 14 4.11 -1.47 -10.13
CA VAL A 14 4.38 -0.10 -10.60
C VAL A 14 3.39 0.88 -9.98
N GLY A 15 3.85 2.09 -9.71
CA GLY A 15 3.01 3.16 -9.18
C GLY A 15 3.78 4.47 -9.00
N VAL A 16 3.06 5.55 -8.66
CA VAL A 16 3.66 6.84 -8.27
C VAL A 16 3.77 6.88 -6.75
N GLY A 17 4.98 7.07 -6.21
CA GLY A 17 5.18 7.01 -4.76
C GLY A 17 5.07 5.60 -4.19
N ILE A 18 5.29 4.58 -5.02
CA ILE A 18 5.10 3.17 -4.64
C ILE A 18 6.05 2.75 -3.52
N ASP A 19 7.25 3.32 -3.45
CA ASP A 19 8.26 2.96 -2.44
C ASP A 19 7.73 3.23 -1.01
N GLU A 20 7.09 4.38 -0.77
CA GLU A 20 6.47 4.74 0.52
C GLU A 20 5.29 3.83 0.87
N ILE A 21 4.46 3.49 -0.13
CA ILE A 21 3.30 2.61 0.03
C ILE A 21 3.76 1.20 0.41
N VAL A 22 4.78 0.69 -0.27
CA VAL A 22 5.36 -0.63 -0.02
C VAL A 22 5.99 -0.67 1.36
N GLU A 23 6.80 0.33 1.72
CA GLU A 23 7.41 0.41 3.05
C GLU A 23 6.36 0.36 4.16
N LYS A 24 5.28 1.14 4.03
CA LYS A 24 4.19 1.12 5.00
C LYS A 24 3.48 -0.24 5.02
N PHE A 25 3.17 -0.81 3.86
CA PHE A 25 2.50 -2.10 3.76
C PHE A 25 3.32 -3.24 4.38
N GLU A 26 4.63 -3.28 4.12
CA GLU A 26 5.53 -4.30 4.68
C GLU A 26 5.80 -4.11 6.18
N LYS A 27 5.60 -2.91 6.73
CA LYS A 27 5.64 -2.66 8.18
C LYS A 27 4.37 -3.12 8.87
N GLU A 28 3.22 -2.88 8.25
CA GLU A 28 1.90 -3.23 8.81
C GLU A 28 1.51 -4.71 8.58
N THR A 29 2.21 -5.39 7.66
CA THR A 29 1.95 -6.78 7.29
C THR A 29 3.24 -7.60 7.28
N ASN A 30 3.16 -8.94 7.29
CA ASN A 30 4.33 -9.81 7.12
C ASN A 30 4.56 -10.21 5.64
N PHE A 31 4.12 -9.35 4.71
CA PHE A 31 4.22 -9.59 3.28
C PHE A 31 5.37 -8.77 2.72
N LYS A 32 6.01 -9.29 1.68
CA LYS A 32 7.16 -8.66 1.02
C LYS A 32 6.91 -8.56 -0.48
N PHE A 33 7.32 -7.45 -1.07
CA PHE A 33 7.31 -7.24 -2.51
C PHE A 33 8.67 -7.64 -3.08
N ALA A 34 8.66 -8.51 -4.10
CA ALA A 34 9.91 -8.93 -4.75
C ALA A 34 10.49 -7.84 -5.66
N LYS A 35 9.63 -7.08 -6.35
CA LYS A 35 10.07 -6.06 -7.30
C LYS A 35 9.06 -4.92 -7.43
N THR A 36 9.51 -3.70 -7.14
CA THR A 36 8.71 -2.48 -7.25
C THR A 36 9.43 -1.46 -8.13
N MET A 37 8.68 -0.58 -8.78
CA MET A 37 9.26 0.45 -9.63
C MET A 37 8.40 1.70 -9.67
N ASP A 38 9.00 2.84 -9.32
CA ASP A 38 8.32 4.13 -9.35
C ASP A 38 8.23 4.67 -10.78
N LEU A 39 7.01 5.00 -11.22
CA LEU A 39 6.75 5.52 -12.57
C LEU A 39 7.49 6.83 -12.85
N ARG A 40 7.79 7.65 -11.83
CA ARG A 40 8.55 8.91 -11.98
C ARG A 40 10.00 8.66 -12.36
N LYS A 41 10.60 7.57 -11.85
CA LYS A 41 11.94 7.12 -12.22
C LYS A 41 11.94 6.61 -13.66
N LEU A 42 10.98 5.76 -14.00
CA LEU A 42 10.84 5.19 -15.34
C LEU A 42 10.62 6.25 -16.41
N ALA A 43 9.72 7.21 -16.15
CA ALA A 43 9.46 8.31 -17.09
C ALA A 43 10.69 9.20 -17.27
N GLY A 44 11.43 9.50 -16.19
CA GLY A 44 12.71 10.22 -16.28
C GLY A 44 13.71 9.48 -17.18
N GLN A 45 13.92 8.18 -16.95
CA GLN A 45 14.80 7.35 -17.76
C GLN A 45 14.38 7.32 -19.25
N ALA A 46 13.10 7.07 -19.54
CA ALA A 46 12.58 7.00 -20.89
C ALA A 46 12.72 8.32 -21.66
N LEU A 47 12.52 9.46 -20.97
CA LEU A 47 12.59 10.80 -21.55
C LEU A 47 14.00 11.42 -21.50
N ARG A 48 15.01 10.67 -21.02
CA ARG A 48 16.38 11.17 -20.77
C ARG A 48 16.41 12.43 -19.90
N LYS A 49 15.53 12.49 -18.90
CA LYS A 49 15.46 13.55 -17.89
C LYS A 49 15.85 12.98 -16.53
N ASN A 50 16.15 13.86 -15.58
CA ASN A 50 16.19 13.46 -14.17
C ASN A 50 14.84 12.87 -13.75
N ALA A 51 14.84 12.06 -12.70
CA ALA A 51 13.61 11.48 -12.16
C ALA A 51 12.59 12.59 -11.85
N LEU A 52 11.35 12.35 -12.27
CA LEU A 52 10.26 13.34 -12.27
C LEU A 52 9.55 13.37 -10.92
N TRP A 53 10.29 13.55 -9.84
CA TRP A 53 9.80 13.39 -8.46
C TRP A 53 8.59 14.24 -8.12
N ASN A 54 8.50 15.42 -8.74
CA ASN A 54 7.46 16.42 -8.51
C ASN A 54 6.22 16.21 -9.39
N TYR A 55 6.21 15.19 -10.24
CA TYR A 55 5.07 14.92 -11.13
C TYR A 55 4.04 14.03 -10.43
N SER A 56 2.78 14.44 -10.54
CA SER A 56 1.64 13.60 -10.17
C SER A 56 1.38 12.53 -11.24
N LEU A 57 0.48 11.60 -10.96
CA LEU A 57 0.09 10.57 -11.95
C LEU A 57 -0.53 11.20 -13.20
N GLU A 58 -1.34 12.24 -13.00
CA GLU A 58 -1.95 13.07 -14.05
C GLU A 58 -0.83 13.75 -14.88
N GLY A 59 0.09 14.46 -14.22
CA GLY A 59 1.19 15.13 -14.92
C GLY A 59 2.10 14.16 -15.68
N LEU A 60 2.31 12.93 -15.18
CA LEU A 60 3.03 11.89 -15.92
C LEU A 60 2.25 11.39 -17.13
N ALA A 61 0.94 11.22 -17.02
CA ALA A 61 0.10 10.79 -18.14
C ALA A 61 0.11 11.84 -19.26
N ASP A 62 -0.06 13.11 -18.91
CA ASP A 62 0.00 14.23 -19.84
C ASP A 62 1.38 14.28 -20.54
N LEU A 63 2.47 14.12 -19.77
CA LEU A 63 3.82 14.19 -20.30
C LEU A 63 4.20 13.00 -21.19
N VAL A 64 3.83 11.78 -20.81
CA VAL A 64 4.30 10.55 -21.47
C VAL A 64 3.34 10.10 -22.58
N LEU A 65 2.03 10.21 -22.35
CA LEU A 65 1.02 9.76 -23.29
C LEU A 65 0.51 10.89 -24.20
N GLY A 66 0.71 12.15 -23.82
CA GLY A 66 0.18 13.30 -24.55
C GLY A 66 -1.34 13.48 -24.39
N TYR A 67 -1.97 12.73 -23.47
CA TYR A 67 -3.39 12.82 -23.18
C TYR A 67 -3.60 13.43 -21.81
N HIS A 68 -4.53 14.37 -21.73
CA HIS A 68 -4.95 14.88 -20.45
C HIS A 68 -5.74 13.81 -19.68
N MET A 69 -5.19 13.34 -18.56
CA MET A 69 -5.85 12.35 -17.72
C MET A 69 -6.47 13.00 -16.49
N VAL A 70 -7.80 12.96 -16.39
CA VAL A 70 -8.51 13.35 -15.17
C VAL A 70 -8.58 12.14 -14.24
N VAL A 71 -7.76 12.15 -13.20
CA VAL A 71 -7.84 11.12 -12.15
C VAL A 71 -8.83 11.59 -11.10
N GLU A 72 -9.97 10.90 -11.02
CA GLU A 72 -10.92 11.07 -9.92
C GLU A 72 -10.39 10.39 -8.65
N LYS A 73 -9.63 11.13 -7.84
CA LYS A 73 -9.21 10.64 -6.52
C LYS A 73 -10.35 10.80 -5.50
N PRO A 74 -10.60 9.79 -4.65
CA PRO A 74 -11.50 9.96 -3.51
C PRO A 74 -11.00 11.13 -2.65
N LYS A 75 -11.92 12.03 -2.24
CA LYS A 75 -11.59 13.21 -1.40
C LYS A 75 -10.87 12.84 -0.10
N LYS A 76 -11.03 11.61 0.38
CA LYS A 76 -10.36 11.06 1.56
C LYS A 76 -9.99 9.61 1.28
N ILE A 77 -8.69 9.32 1.25
CA ILE A 77 -8.17 7.96 1.25
C ILE A 77 -7.72 7.67 2.69
N LYS A 78 -8.37 6.73 3.35
CA LYS A 78 -7.99 6.29 4.69
C LYS A 78 -7.31 4.94 4.58
N TRP A 79 -6.03 4.88 4.96
CA TRP A 79 -5.39 3.61 5.25
C TRP A 79 -6.17 2.93 6.39
N ILE A 80 -6.63 1.70 6.15
CA ILE A 80 -7.32 0.94 7.18
C ILE A 80 -6.27 0.48 8.19
N ASP A 81 -6.19 1.14 9.35
CA ASP A 81 -5.33 0.71 10.45
C ASP A 81 -5.66 -0.73 10.87
N GLY A 82 -4.76 -1.66 10.60
CA GLY A 82 -4.88 -3.06 11.02
C GLY A 82 -4.94 -3.22 12.55
N ASN A 83 -4.42 -2.25 13.30
CA ASN A 83 -4.31 -2.30 14.76
C ASN A 83 -5.65 -2.11 15.50
N LYS A 84 -6.69 -1.59 14.83
CA LYS A 84 -8.03 -1.44 15.45
C LYS A 84 -8.82 -2.75 15.49
N ARG A 85 -8.48 -3.75 14.67
CA ARG A 85 -9.13 -5.07 14.69
C ARG A 85 -8.56 -5.99 15.78
N SER A 86 -7.28 -5.86 16.11
CA SER A 86 -6.60 -6.70 17.12
C SER A 86 -7.00 -6.31 18.56
N GLN A 87 -7.27 -5.04 18.84
CA GLN A 87 -7.71 -4.60 20.18
C GLN A 87 -9.16 -5.01 20.48
N GLY A 88 -10.07 -4.97 19.50
CA GLY A 88 -11.45 -5.43 19.67
C GLY A 88 -11.54 -6.93 19.99
N ASN A 89 -10.71 -7.76 19.35
CA ASN A 89 -10.65 -9.20 19.63
C ASN A 89 -10.01 -9.53 20.98
N ARG A 90 -8.94 -8.84 21.38
CA ARG A 90 -8.32 -9.03 22.72
C ARG A 90 -9.29 -8.66 23.84
N ALA A 91 -9.94 -7.50 23.75
CA ALA A 91 -10.92 -7.07 24.74
C ALA A 91 -12.12 -8.02 24.88
N ASN A 92 -12.51 -8.71 23.81
CA ASN A 92 -13.61 -9.68 23.85
C ASN A 92 -13.19 -11.03 24.46
N ILE A 93 -11.96 -11.47 24.19
CA ILE A 93 -11.38 -12.70 24.78
C ILE A 93 -11.16 -12.52 26.28
N ASP A 94 -10.69 -11.35 26.71
CA ASP A 94 -10.44 -11.05 28.13
C ASP A 94 -11.76 -11.00 28.92
N ARG A 95 -12.83 -10.44 28.32
CA ARG A 95 -14.18 -10.42 28.94
C ARG A 95 -14.78 -11.82 29.10
N GLN A 96 -14.67 -12.68 28.07
CA GLN A 96 -15.16 -14.06 28.16
C GLN A 96 -14.36 -14.91 29.16
N SER A 97 -13.06 -14.65 29.30
CA SER A 97 -12.18 -15.35 30.25
C SER A 97 -12.41 -14.94 31.70
N SER A 98 -12.89 -13.71 31.94
CA SER A 98 -13.28 -13.24 33.28
C SER A 98 -14.66 -13.74 33.68
N SER A 99 -15.62 -13.82 32.73
CA SER A 99 -16.97 -14.30 33.01
C SER A 99 -17.05 -15.82 33.27
N LYS A 100 -16.17 -16.63 32.65
CA LYS A 100 -16.08 -18.08 32.94
C LYS A 100 -15.48 -18.38 34.32
N ARG A 101 -14.66 -17.50 34.88
CA ARG A 101 -14.04 -17.67 36.20
C ARG A 101 -14.98 -17.33 37.36
N SER A 102 -15.99 -16.50 37.14
CA SER A 102 -16.98 -16.13 38.16
C SER A 102 -18.15 -17.13 38.28
N LEU A 103 -18.29 -18.07 37.35
CA LEU A 103 -19.37 -19.07 37.31
C LEU A 103 -18.93 -20.46 37.80
N SER A 104 -17.65 -20.63 38.18
CA SER A 104 -17.06 -21.89 38.64
C SER A 104 -16.65 -21.85 40.12
N SER A 105 -17.34 -21.06 40.95
CA SER A 105 -17.13 -20.97 42.40
C SER A 105 -18.45 -21.15 43.13
#